data_AF-A0A0B4EJQ1-F1
#
_entry.id   AF-A0A0B4EJQ1-F1
#
_cell.length_a   1.000
_cell.length_b   1.000
_cell.length_c   1.000
_cell.angle_alpha   90.00
_cell.angle_beta   90.00
_cell.angle_gamma   90.00
#
_symmetry.space_group_name_H-M   'P 1'
#
loop_
_entity.id
_entity.type
_entity.pdbx_description
1 polymer ?
#
loop_
_entity_poly.entity_id
_entity_poly.type
_entity_poly.pdbx_seq_one_letter_code
_entity_poly.pdbx_strand_id
1 'polypeptide(L)'
;MKSNSYRAMYPLIRCPFDPLQKERELKKVNLKKTESLKDRISDIQKLLADLKEIHDFLRQEDSQKYIGAKNAMYGIIQNAWKGISILNPQVKEQNMYLEFDKYFVQTAREYLEQEKTKFKYRCFSCGEAIKDTRIDLSFMNHIGFDVARKTSHVWDFNNYVHICPLCRLIYACVPAGFTYLYDRGIFINANTDLEEMLRINNLVFENVWAENKDGKSLYAALVLGMLKEMNEHTEYELSDIQVVRLEKERYSFSILSRKFLNIIKKCRTDLEYIRKSSFKEGRDIYYLYNETMKRLMQGENLFLLIHKLIQLRISNSENCYYKMGTVSTIIKINDIFLKEVGYMQDEKKEYNPLERARIIGHHLQEAYGGFEEGKYNKKLDGIAYRMLNALKTNNKTAFMDSLINAHMYVQKPIPSLFSDYLNQDLVFKELGYAFVTGMLGEEWKNKDNQSKNEKEGR
;
A
#
# COMPACT_ATOMS: atom_id res chain seq x y z
N MET A 1 9.06 -23.36 -15.23
CA MET A 1 9.56 -24.30 -16.24
C MET A 1 8.88 -24.14 -17.60
N LYS A 2 7.53 -24.18 -17.70
CA LYS A 2 6.82 -24.08 -18.99
C LYS A 2 6.58 -22.66 -19.51
N SER A 3 6.82 -21.61 -18.73
CA SER A 3 6.56 -20.23 -19.16
C SER A 3 7.41 -19.90 -20.39
N ASN A 4 6.83 -19.18 -21.35
CA ASN A 4 7.53 -18.75 -22.56
C ASN A 4 8.80 -17.96 -22.23
N SER A 5 8.75 -17.15 -21.17
CA SER A 5 9.90 -16.41 -20.66
C SER A 5 11.07 -17.31 -20.25
N TYR A 6 10.81 -18.46 -19.62
CA TYR A 6 11.86 -19.39 -19.18
C TYR A 6 12.40 -20.18 -20.37
N ARG A 7 11.50 -20.67 -21.24
CA ARG A 7 11.87 -21.42 -22.45
C ARG A 7 12.81 -20.65 -23.35
N ALA A 8 12.60 -19.34 -23.48
CA ALA A 8 13.47 -18.48 -24.28
C ALA A 8 14.91 -18.42 -23.75
N MET A 9 15.14 -18.72 -22.46
CA MET A 9 16.46 -18.61 -21.82
C MET A 9 17.24 -19.91 -21.81
N TYR A 10 16.58 -21.07 -21.94
CA TYR A 10 17.26 -22.37 -21.93
C TYR A 10 18.40 -22.50 -22.98
N PRO A 11 18.28 -21.97 -24.21
CA PRO A 11 19.39 -21.99 -25.17
C PRO A 11 20.65 -21.23 -24.73
N LEU A 12 20.52 -20.30 -23.77
CA LEU A 12 21.64 -19.50 -23.26
C LEU A 12 22.35 -20.16 -22.07
N ILE A 13 21.75 -21.19 -21.47
CA ILE A 13 22.27 -21.88 -20.29
C ILE A 13 23.12 -23.07 -20.76
N ARG A 14 24.41 -23.06 -20.44
CA ARG A 14 25.34 -24.12 -20.87
C ARG A 14 25.24 -25.34 -19.96
N CYS A 15 24.16 -26.10 -20.12
CA CYS A 15 23.89 -27.27 -19.30
C CYS A 15 23.26 -28.39 -20.13
N PRO A 16 23.69 -29.66 -20.01
CA PRO A 16 23.07 -30.80 -20.69
C PRO A 16 21.69 -31.17 -20.10
N PHE A 17 21.31 -30.56 -18.97
CA PHE A 17 20.01 -30.80 -18.34
C PHE A 17 18.87 -30.26 -19.21
N ASP A 18 17.92 -31.13 -19.59
CA ASP A 18 16.70 -30.73 -20.28
C ASP A 18 15.58 -30.43 -19.26
N PRO A 19 15.28 -29.14 -19.01
CA PRO A 19 14.31 -28.75 -17.99
C PRO A 19 12.88 -29.07 -18.41
N LEU A 20 12.61 -29.18 -19.72
CA LEU A 20 11.29 -29.49 -20.26
C LEU A 20 11.00 -30.98 -20.25
N GLN A 21 12.01 -31.81 -20.49
CA GLN A 21 11.89 -33.25 -20.32
C GLN A 21 11.64 -33.59 -18.85
N LYS A 22 12.50 -33.10 -17.94
CA LYS A 22 12.37 -33.40 -16.51
C LYS A 22 11.03 -32.93 -15.94
N GLU A 23 10.49 -31.81 -16.43
CA GLU A 23 9.17 -31.34 -16.02
C GLU A 23 8.03 -32.27 -16.46
N ARG A 24 8.12 -32.96 -17.62
CA ARG A 24 7.11 -33.95 -18.05
C ARG A 24 7.14 -35.21 -17.17
N GLU A 25 8.28 -35.50 -16.57
CA GLU A 25 8.47 -36.63 -15.66
C GLU A 25 7.90 -36.35 -14.27
N LEU A 26 7.81 -35.07 -13.86
CA LEU A 26 7.16 -34.66 -12.62
C LEU A 26 5.67 -34.98 -12.62
N LYS A 27 5.28 -35.99 -11.84
CA LYS A 27 3.88 -36.36 -11.61
C LYS A 27 3.52 -36.16 -10.14
N LYS A 28 2.34 -35.57 -9.91
CA LYS A 28 1.79 -35.43 -8.55
C LYS A 28 1.51 -36.82 -7.98
N VAL A 29 2.04 -37.10 -6.79
CA VAL A 29 1.68 -38.30 -6.03
C VAL A 29 0.28 -38.09 -5.46
N ASN A 30 -0.69 -38.89 -5.90
CA ASN A 30 -2.06 -38.86 -5.41
C ASN A 30 -2.28 -40.07 -4.49
N LEU A 31 -2.87 -39.81 -3.31
CA LEU A 31 -3.28 -40.85 -2.38
C LEU A 31 -4.73 -41.25 -2.67
N LYS A 32 -4.99 -42.56 -2.75
CA LYS A 32 -6.37 -43.07 -2.72
C LYS A 32 -6.91 -42.99 -1.29
N LYS A 33 -8.25 -42.99 -1.14
CA LYS A 33 -8.92 -42.95 0.19
C LYS A 33 -8.48 -44.08 1.14
N THR A 34 -7.96 -45.19 0.60
CA THR A 34 -7.51 -46.38 1.35
C THR A 34 -5.99 -46.45 1.55
N GLU A 35 -5.22 -45.53 0.96
CA GLU A 35 -3.75 -45.53 1.03
C GLU A 35 -3.27 -44.53 2.10
N SER A 36 -2.25 -44.92 2.84
CA SER A 36 -1.51 -44.04 3.74
C SER A 36 -0.27 -43.46 3.03
N LEU A 37 0.31 -42.40 3.61
CA LEU A 37 1.58 -41.82 3.12
C LEU A 37 2.72 -42.85 3.06
N LYS A 38 2.71 -43.86 3.95
CA LYS A 38 3.74 -44.90 3.99
C LYS A 38 3.72 -45.77 2.74
N ASP A 39 2.54 -45.96 2.15
CA ASP A 39 2.34 -46.83 0.99
C ASP A 39 2.88 -46.21 -0.32
N ARG A 40 3.21 -44.91 -0.31
CA ARG A 40 3.73 -44.16 -1.47
C ARG A 40 5.12 -43.57 -1.23
N ILE A 41 5.86 -44.05 -0.23
CA ILE A 41 7.20 -43.53 0.12
C ILE A 41 8.15 -43.53 -1.08
N SER A 42 8.18 -44.60 -1.88
CA SER A 42 9.05 -44.71 -3.05
C SER A 42 8.75 -43.63 -4.10
N ASP A 43 7.46 -43.40 -4.40
CA ASP A 43 7.03 -42.36 -5.32
C ASP A 43 7.36 -40.96 -4.80
N ILE A 44 7.21 -40.73 -3.50
CA ILE A 44 7.58 -39.46 -2.84
C ILE A 44 9.10 -39.26 -2.92
N GLN A 45 9.90 -40.28 -2.64
CA GLN A 45 11.36 -40.20 -2.74
C GLN A 45 11.81 -39.89 -4.17
N LYS A 46 11.21 -40.53 -5.16
CA LYS A 46 11.48 -40.22 -6.58
C LYS A 46 11.12 -38.77 -6.91
N LEU A 47 9.93 -38.32 -6.51
CA LEU A 47 9.51 -36.94 -6.73
C LEU A 47 10.47 -35.93 -6.07
N LEU A 48 10.93 -36.21 -4.85
CA LEU A 48 11.92 -35.37 -4.16
C LEU A 48 13.27 -35.35 -4.89
N ALA A 49 13.72 -36.49 -5.43
CA ALA A 49 14.94 -36.56 -6.23
C ALA A 49 14.81 -35.73 -7.52
N ASP A 50 13.70 -35.88 -8.25
CA ASP A 50 13.44 -35.11 -9.46
C ASP A 50 13.35 -33.60 -9.19
N LEU A 51 12.73 -33.21 -8.07
CA LEU A 51 12.68 -31.81 -7.61
C LEU A 51 14.07 -31.29 -7.23
N LYS A 52 14.92 -32.14 -6.64
CA LYS A 52 16.30 -31.78 -6.29
C LYS A 52 17.14 -31.50 -7.54
N GLU A 53 17.05 -32.34 -8.56
CA GLU A 53 17.76 -32.10 -9.84
C GLU A 53 17.34 -30.77 -10.47
N ILE A 54 16.04 -30.46 -10.49
CA ILE A 54 15.53 -29.18 -10.99
C ILE A 54 16.04 -28.01 -10.13
N HIS A 55 16.02 -28.16 -8.82
CA HIS A 55 16.55 -27.16 -7.90
C HIS A 55 18.04 -26.89 -8.15
N ASP A 56 18.83 -27.95 -8.35
CA ASP A 56 20.28 -27.84 -8.58
C ASP A 56 20.56 -27.18 -9.94
N PHE A 57 19.79 -27.51 -10.99
CA PHE A 57 19.82 -26.79 -12.27
C PHE A 57 19.52 -25.30 -12.11
N LEU A 58 18.47 -24.94 -11.36
CA LEU A 58 18.10 -23.54 -11.13
C LEU A 58 19.12 -22.76 -10.28
N ARG A 59 19.97 -23.46 -9.52
CA ARG A 59 21.07 -22.87 -8.74
C ARG A 59 22.36 -22.66 -9.53
N GLN A 60 22.49 -23.21 -10.72
CA GLN A 60 23.65 -22.95 -11.56
C GLN A 60 23.76 -21.47 -11.91
N GLU A 61 25.00 -20.98 -12.02
CA GLU A 61 25.28 -19.56 -12.28
C GLU A 61 24.60 -19.06 -13.56
N ASP A 62 24.70 -19.80 -14.67
CA ASP A 62 24.05 -19.46 -15.94
C ASP A 62 22.51 -19.43 -15.80
N SER A 63 21.93 -20.40 -15.08
CA SER A 63 20.49 -20.43 -14.84
C SER A 63 20.03 -19.22 -14.04
N GLN A 64 20.73 -18.89 -12.96
CA GLN A 64 20.44 -17.71 -12.15
C GLN A 64 20.60 -16.43 -12.96
N LYS A 65 21.63 -16.35 -13.81
CA LYS A 65 21.90 -15.23 -14.69
C LYS A 65 20.75 -15.01 -15.68
N TYR A 66 20.44 -15.98 -16.54
CA TYR A 66 19.48 -15.77 -17.62
C TYR A 66 18.00 -15.87 -17.19
N ILE A 67 17.65 -16.85 -16.35
CA ILE A 67 16.28 -16.97 -15.83
C ILE A 67 16.01 -15.84 -14.84
N GLY A 68 16.97 -15.53 -13.96
CA GLY A 68 16.86 -14.41 -13.03
C GLY A 68 16.73 -13.08 -13.75
N ALA A 69 17.47 -12.85 -14.85
CA ALA A 69 17.30 -11.65 -15.67
C ALA A 69 15.88 -11.54 -16.26
N LYS A 70 15.27 -12.63 -16.77
CA LYS A 70 13.87 -12.59 -17.22
C LYS A 70 12.88 -12.30 -16.10
N ASN A 71 13.14 -12.82 -14.91
CA ASN A 71 12.32 -12.53 -13.73
C ASN A 71 12.44 -11.07 -13.31
N ALA A 72 13.65 -10.51 -13.26
CA ALA A 72 13.87 -9.10 -12.97
C ALA A 72 13.23 -8.19 -14.04
N MET A 73 13.35 -8.57 -15.32
CA MET A 73 12.80 -7.80 -16.43
C MET A 73 11.28 -7.61 -16.31
N TYR A 74 10.53 -8.68 -16.08
CA TYR A 74 9.06 -8.61 -15.99
C TYR A 74 8.53 -8.32 -14.58
N GLY A 75 9.28 -8.68 -13.53
CA GLY A 75 8.85 -8.52 -12.14
C GLY A 75 9.25 -7.18 -11.51
N ILE A 76 10.31 -6.54 -12.00
CA ILE A 76 10.91 -5.35 -11.40
C ILE A 76 11.00 -4.22 -12.43
N ILE A 77 11.73 -4.44 -13.53
CA ILE A 77 12.06 -3.40 -14.51
C ILE A 77 10.81 -2.87 -15.22
N GLN A 78 9.92 -3.76 -15.66
CA GLN A 78 8.68 -3.42 -16.36
C GLN A 78 7.80 -2.44 -15.57
N ASN A 79 7.89 -2.45 -14.24
CA ASN A 79 7.10 -1.55 -13.41
C ASN A 79 7.53 -0.08 -13.58
N ALA A 80 8.78 0.19 -13.95
CA ALA A 80 9.29 1.55 -14.13
C ALA A 80 9.21 2.05 -15.58
N TRP A 81 9.49 1.19 -16.55
CA TRP A 81 9.49 1.55 -17.97
C TRP A 81 9.21 0.34 -18.85
N LYS A 82 8.70 0.58 -20.07
CA LYS A 82 8.35 -0.48 -21.03
C LYS A 82 8.46 -0.02 -22.49
N GLY A 83 8.41 -0.99 -23.41
CA GLY A 83 8.34 -0.72 -24.86
C GLY A 83 9.66 -0.36 -25.53
N ILE A 84 10.79 -0.43 -24.81
CA ILE A 84 12.13 -0.17 -25.33
C ILE A 84 13.12 -1.27 -24.90
N SER A 85 14.24 -1.40 -25.63
CA SER A 85 15.33 -2.33 -25.31
C SER A 85 14.82 -3.76 -25.02
N ILE A 86 15.24 -4.37 -23.91
CA ILE A 86 14.86 -5.71 -23.46
C ILE A 86 13.34 -5.91 -23.26
N LEU A 87 12.57 -4.83 -23.16
CA LEU A 87 11.09 -4.82 -23.05
C LEU A 87 10.41 -4.41 -24.36
N ASN A 88 11.13 -4.31 -25.48
CA ASN A 88 10.55 -4.13 -26.80
C ASN A 88 10.28 -5.50 -27.46
N PRO A 89 9.02 -5.86 -27.75
CA PRO A 89 8.67 -7.13 -28.38
C PRO A 89 9.29 -7.36 -29.77
N GLN A 90 9.79 -6.31 -30.44
CA GLN A 90 10.40 -6.39 -31.76
C GLN A 90 11.88 -6.77 -31.73
N VAL A 91 12.51 -6.75 -30.56
CA VAL A 91 13.92 -7.10 -30.41
C VAL A 91 14.09 -8.61 -30.54
N LYS A 92 15.01 -9.02 -31.43
CA LYS A 92 15.32 -10.44 -31.69
C LYS A 92 16.46 -10.98 -30.85
N GLU A 93 17.29 -10.09 -30.27
CA GLU A 93 18.38 -10.48 -29.40
C GLU A 93 17.82 -11.17 -28.15
N GLN A 94 18.23 -12.41 -27.93
CA GLN A 94 17.76 -13.23 -26.80
C GLN A 94 18.55 -12.90 -25.53
N ASN A 95 19.82 -12.53 -25.67
CA ASN A 95 20.67 -12.17 -24.55
C ASN A 95 20.39 -10.73 -24.10
N MET A 96 19.58 -10.62 -23.04
CA MET A 96 19.15 -9.33 -22.48
C MET A 96 20.31 -8.44 -22.04
N TYR A 97 21.45 -9.02 -21.63
CA TYR A 97 22.62 -8.24 -21.23
C TYR A 97 23.25 -7.52 -22.43
N LEU A 98 23.35 -8.21 -23.57
CA LEU A 98 23.87 -7.63 -24.82
C LEU A 98 22.93 -6.56 -25.36
N GLU A 99 21.62 -6.82 -25.35
CA GLU A 99 20.62 -5.83 -25.78
C GLU A 99 20.65 -4.58 -24.88
N PHE A 100 20.70 -4.75 -23.55
CA PHE A 100 20.75 -3.62 -22.63
C PHE A 100 22.05 -2.81 -22.80
N ASP A 101 23.20 -3.49 -22.90
CA ASP A 101 24.50 -2.85 -23.12
C ASP A 101 24.51 -2.03 -24.42
N LYS A 102 24.11 -2.64 -25.53
CA LYS A 102 24.02 -1.97 -26.82
C LYS A 102 23.07 -0.77 -26.80
N TYR A 103 21.86 -0.96 -26.28
CA TYR A 103 20.79 0.03 -26.35
C TYR A 103 21.02 1.23 -25.42
N PHE A 104 21.54 1.01 -24.21
CA PHE A 104 21.71 2.06 -23.21
C PHE A 104 23.18 2.44 -22.99
N VAL A 105 24.04 1.47 -22.71
CA VAL A 105 25.42 1.74 -22.25
C VAL A 105 26.30 2.25 -23.38
N GLN A 106 26.36 1.54 -24.51
CA GLN A 106 27.16 1.93 -25.67
C GLN A 106 26.66 3.26 -26.24
N THR A 107 25.35 3.43 -26.38
CA THR A 107 24.74 4.68 -26.85
C THR A 107 25.08 5.87 -25.92
N ALA A 108 25.17 5.65 -24.61
CA ALA A 108 25.62 6.68 -23.68
C ALA A 108 27.13 6.98 -23.80
N ARG A 109 27.98 5.96 -23.95
CA ARG A 109 29.44 6.13 -24.16
C ARG A 109 29.73 6.91 -25.43
N GLU A 110 29.14 6.50 -26.56
CA GLU A 110 29.28 7.18 -27.84
C GLU A 110 28.88 8.65 -27.76
N TYR A 111 27.81 8.97 -27.04
CA TYR A 111 27.39 10.34 -26.79
C TYR A 111 28.39 11.16 -25.96
N LEU A 112 29.01 10.53 -24.96
CA LEU A 112 30.01 11.21 -24.12
C LEU A 112 31.27 11.54 -24.91
N GLU A 113 31.70 10.65 -25.80
CA GLU A 113 32.89 10.80 -26.65
C GLU A 113 32.71 11.80 -27.81
N GLN A 114 31.46 12.12 -28.19
CA GLN A 114 31.19 13.06 -29.29
C GLN A 114 31.53 14.51 -28.94
N GLU A 115 32.07 15.23 -29.94
CA GLU A 115 32.21 16.69 -29.93
C GLU A 115 30.84 17.37 -30.08
N LYS A 116 30.46 18.19 -29.09
CA LYS A 116 29.10 18.72 -28.94
C LYS A 116 28.93 20.15 -29.48
N THR A 117 29.95 20.72 -30.12
CA THR A 117 29.99 22.13 -30.58
C THR A 117 28.84 22.50 -31.55
N LYS A 118 28.33 21.52 -32.32
CA LYS A 118 27.24 21.72 -33.29
C LYS A 118 25.85 21.32 -32.77
N PHE A 119 25.74 20.90 -31.51
CA PHE A 119 24.47 20.43 -30.95
C PHE A 119 23.57 21.62 -30.63
N LYS A 120 22.30 21.55 -31.08
CA LYS A 120 21.37 22.69 -31.06
C LYS A 120 20.37 22.65 -29.90
N TYR A 121 20.21 21.49 -29.27
CA TYR A 121 19.21 21.27 -28.24
C TYR A 121 19.88 21.04 -26.89
N ARG A 122 19.08 21.05 -25.83
CA ARG A 122 19.54 20.86 -24.46
C ARG A 122 18.76 19.73 -23.82
N CYS A 123 19.45 18.88 -23.07
CA CYS A 123 18.84 17.85 -22.25
C CYS A 123 18.01 18.49 -21.14
N PHE A 124 16.75 18.12 -21.03
CA PHE A 124 15.83 18.57 -19.98
C PHE A 124 16.33 18.23 -18.57
N SER A 125 16.96 17.06 -18.40
CA SER A 125 17.36 16.56 -17.07
C SER A 125 18.70 17.12 -16.58
N CYS A 126 19.68 17.35 -17.46
CA CYS A 126 21.03 17.77 -17.05
C CYS A 126 21.55 19.04 -17.73
N GLY A 127 20.81 19.60 -18.69
CA GLY A 127 21.24 20.80 -19.42
C GLY A 127 22.35 20.59 -20.46
N GLU A 128 22.90 19.38 -20.60
CA GLU A 128 23.96 19.10 -21.57
C GLU A 128 23.43 19.22 -23.01
N ALA A 129 24.29 19.58 -23.96
CA ALA A 129 23.89 19.74 -25.35
C ALA A 129 23.51 18.38 -25.98
N ILE A 130 22.46 18.33 -26.80
CA ILE A 130 22.03 17.12 -27.53
C ILE A 130 21.80 17.39 -29.02
N LYS A 131 22.05 16.36 -29.84
CA LYS A 131 22.02 16.44 -31.31
C LYS A 131 20.61 16.53 -31.88
N ASP A 132 19.69 15.74 -31.34
CA ASP A 132 18.31 15.62 -31.79
C ASP A 132 17.35 15.39 -30.61
N THR A 133 16.05 15.40 -30.91
CA THR A 133 14.95 15.34 -29.96
C THR A 133 14.27 13.96 -29.92
N ARG A 134 14.96 12.89 -30.38
CA ARG A 134 14.36 11.55 -30.50
C ARG A 134 14.16 10.84 -29.16
N ILE A 135 14.91 11.21 -28.14
CA ILE A 135 14.85 10.59 -26.82
C ILE A 135 14.10 11.54 -25.89
N ASP A 136 12.96 11.10 -25.37
CA ASP A 136 12.14 11.80 -24.39
C ASP A 136 11.87 10.91 -23.17
N LEU A 137 11.03 11.36 -22.25
CA LEU A 137 10.63 10.62 -21.05
C LEU A 137 9.44 9.67 -21.24
N SER A 138 8.89 9.53 -22.45
CA SER A 138 7.67 8.74 -22.70
C SER A 138 7.85 7.24 -22.46
N PHE A 139 9.09 6.74 -22.45
CA PHE A 139 9.38 5.34 -22.14
C PHE A 139 9.20 4.99 -20.66
N MET A 140 9.27 5.98 -19.77
CA MET A 140 9.02 5.82 -18.34
C MET A 140 7.51 5.75 -18.09
N ASN A 141 7.07 4.73 -17.38
CA ASN A 141 5.66 4.51 -17.11
C ASN A 141 5.06 5.73 -16.38
N HIS A 142 4.00 6.31 -16.94
CA HIS A 142 3.22 7.39 -16.33
C HIS A 142 4.02 8.65 -15.93
N ILE A 143 5.20 8.89 -16.52
CA ILE A 143 6.01 10.10 -16.29
C ILE A 143 6.01 11.02 -17.52
N GLY A 144 6.33 10.49 -18.70
CA GLY A 144 6.31 11.26 -19.95
C GLY A 144 4.96 11.28 -20.65
N PHE A 145 4.86 12.08 -21.71
CA PHE A 145 3.69 12.16 -22.60
C PHE A 145 4.01 11.56 -23.97
N ASP A 146 3.05 10.90 -24.61
CA ASP A 146 3.20 10.38 -25.97
C ASP A 146 3.07 11.53 -26.99
N VAL A 147 4.20 12.17 -27.24
CA VAL A 147 4.34 13.29 -28.18
C VAL A 147 4.19 12.89 -29.64
N ALA A 148 4.36 11.61 -29.98
CA ALA A 148 4.13 11.12 -31.34
C ALA A 148 2.63 11.07 -31.68
N ARG A 149 1.76 10.90 -30.68
CA ARG A 149 0.30 10.81 -30.87
C ARG A 149 -0.46 12.08 -30.52
N LYS A 150 -0.05 12.84 -29.50
CA LYS A 150 -0.76 14.04 -29.04
C LYS A 150 0.18 15.12 -28.52
N THR A 151 0.22 16.26 -29.23
CA THR A 151 1.00 17.44 -28.84
C THR A 151 0.28 18.36 -27.86
N SER A 152 -1.03 18.17 -27.65
CA SER A 152 -1.86 19.05 -26.80
C SER A 152 -1.54 18.98 -25.30
N HIS A 153 -0.66 18.08 -24.88
CA HIS A 153 -0.22 17.97 -23.48
C HIS A 153 0.86 18.99 -23.12
N VAL A 154 1.42 19.71 -24.11
CA VAL A 154 2.52 20.65 -23.91
C VAL A 154 2.08 22.06 -24.29
N TRP A 155 2.53 23.05 -23.51
CA TRP A 155 2.33 24.46 -23.80
C TRP A 155 2.84 24.80 -25.21
N ASP A 156 2.01 25.51 -25.99
CA ASP A 156 2.29 25.86 -27.38
C ASP A 156 2.57 24.66 -28.32
N PHE A 157 2.09 23.46 -27.94
CA PHE A 157 2.22 22.22 -28.72
C PHE A 157 3.67 21.82 -29.07
N ASN A 158 4.66 22.42 -28.41
CA ASN A 158 6.09 22.20 -28.64
C ASN A 158 6.68 21.34 -27.51
N ASN A 159 7.19 20.14 -27.82
CA ASN A 159 7.85 19.32 -26.81
C ASN A 159 9.24 19.88 -26.48
N TYR A 160 9.47 20.13 -25.20
CA TYR A 160 10.78 20.54 -24.67
C TYR A 160 11.39 19.49 -23.75
N VAL A 161 10.72 18.34 -23.57
CA VAL A 161 11.11 17.29 -22.63
C VAL A 161 11.92 16.21 -23.37
N HIS A 162 13.11 16.58 -23.82
CA HIS A 162 14.06 15.69 -24.47
C HIS A 162 15.28 15.46 -23.58
N ILE A 163 15.81 14.25 -23.57
CA ILE A 163 16.92 13.87 -22.68
C ILE A 163 18.11 13.34 -23.48
N CYS A 164 19.31 13.45 -22.92
CA CYS A 164 20.50 12.87 -23.52
C CYS A 164 20.58 11.35 -23.28
N PRO A 165 21.37 10.61 -24.09
CA PRO A 165 21.62 9.19 -23.88
C PRO A 165 22.11 8.81 -22.48
N LEU A 166 22.94 9.66 -21.85
CA LEU A 166 23.39 9.43 -20.47
C LEU A 166 22.23 9.48 -19.46
N CYS A 167 21.40 10.53 -19.50
CA CYS A 167 20.23 10.61 -18.63
C CYS A 167 19.25 9.46 -18.88
N ARG A 168 19.11 9.01 -20.14
CA ARG A 168 18.30 7.83 -20.47
C ARG A 168 18.80 6.57 -19.80
N LEU A 169 20.12 6.32 -19.81
CA LEU A 169 20.74 5.20 -19.10
C LEU A 169 20.50 5.32 -17.58
N ILE A 170 20.66 6.50 -16.99
CA ILE A 170 20.40 6.74 -15.56
C ILE A 170 18.93 6.41 -15.23
N TYR A 171 17.97 6.89 -16.02
CA TYR A 171 16.56 6.57 -15.82
C TYR A 171 16.24 5.08 -16.02
N ALA A 172 16.94 4.40 -16.93
CA ALA A 172 16.78 2.95 -17.09
C ALA A 172 17.17 2.17 -15.83
N CYS A 173 18.05 2.72 -14.98
CA CYS A 173 18.47 2.17 -13.70
C CYS A 173 17.51 2.46 -12.53
N VAL A 174 16.45 3.25 -12.71
CA VAL A 174 15.45 3.55 -11.67
C VAL A 174 14.95 2.30 -10.92
N PRO A 175 14.63 1.16 -11.58
CA PRO A 175 14.22 -0.05 -10.88
C PRO A 175 15.25 -0.57 -9.88
N ALA A 176 16.55 -0.31 -10.05
CA ALA A 176 17.57 -0.78 -9.12
C ALA A 176 17.58 -0.01 -7.80
N GLY A 177 17.05 1.22 -7.78
CA GLY A 177 17.01 2.05 -6.57
C GLY A 177 15.87 1.70 -5.61
N PHE A 178 14.82 1.04 -6.07
CA PHE A 178 13.63 0.76 -5.26
C PHE A 178 13.74 -0.56 -4.50
N THR A 179 13.24 -0.58 -3.27
CA THR A 179 12.91 -1.82 -2.56
C THR A 179 11.51 -2.28 -2.97
N TYR A 180 11.38 -3.52 -3.45
CA TYR A 180 10.11 -4.07 -3.94
C TYR A 180 9.49 -5.09 -3.01
N LEU A 181 8.17 -5.08 -2.96
CA LEU A 181 7.33 -6.18 -2.50
C LEU A 181 6.21 -6.40 -3.52
N TYR A 182 6.35 -7.45 -4.32
CA TYR A 182 5.50 -7.71 -5.48
C TYR A 182 5.50 -6.53 -6.47
N ASP A 183 4.33 -6.01 -6.85
CA ASP A 183 4.12 -4.91 -7.80
C ASP A 183 4.22 -3.51 -7.17
N ARG A 184 4.71 -3.45 -5.93
CA ARG A 184 4.85 -2.21 -5.16
C ARG A 184 6.31 -1.98 -4.80
N GLY A 185 6.80 -0.77 -5.05
CA GLY A 185 8.15 -0.33 -4.75
C GLY A 185 8.17 0.87 -3.83
N ILE A 186 9.23 0.99 -3.03
CA ILE A 186 9.51 2.17 -2.22
C ILE A 186 10.97 2.60 -2.32
N PHE A 187 11.19 3.91 -2.33
CA PHE A 187 12.49 4.55 -2.27
C PHE A 187 12.44 5.74 -1.33
N ILE A 188 13.48 5.92 -0.52
CA ILE A 188 13.63 7.05 0.39
C ILE A 188 14.72 7.97 -0.15
N ASN A 189 14.35 9.21 -0.45
CA ASN A 189 15.29 10.28 -0.67
C ASN A 189 15.47 11.08 0.64
N ALA A 190 16.59 10.85 1.32
CA ALA A 190 16.91 11.45 2.62
C ALA A 190 17.42 12.89 2.52
N ASN A 191 17.64 13.43 1.32
CA ASN A 191 18.10 14.82 1.08
C ASN A 191 19.38 15.24 1.85
N THR A 192 20.21 14.28 2.27
CA THR A 192 21.50 14.51 2.94
C THR A 192 22.66 14.29 1.97
N ASP A 193 23.09 13.04 1.81
CA ASP A 193 24.15 12.61 0.91
C ASP A 193 23.87 11.18 0.37
N LEU A 194 24.71 10.72 -0.56
CA LEU A 194 24.51 9.43 -1.22
C LEU A 194 24.75 8.24 -0.28
N GLU A 195 25.75 8.29 0.61
CA GLU A 195 26.06 7.18 1.50
C GLU A 195 24.93 6.96 2.49
N GLU A 196 24.40 8.05 3.04
CA GLU A 196 23.28 8.03 3.95
C GLU A 196 21.98 7.57 3.26
N MET A 197 21.73 8.06 2.04
CA MET A 197 20.59 7.61 1.25
C MET A 197 20.67 6.11 0.95
N LEU A 198 21.86 5.59 0.63
CA LEU A 198 22.09 4.16 0.44
C LEU A 198 21.85 3.38 1.74
N ARG A 199 22.38 3.86 2.88
CA ARG A 199 22.19 3.25 4.20
C ARG A 199 20.71 3.11 4.55
N ILE A 200 19.93 4.18 4.42
CA ILE A 200 18.50 4.19 4.73
C ILE A 200 17.73 3.24 3.82
N ASN A 201 17.97 3.26 2.51
CA ASN A 201 17.27 2.36 1.58
C ASN A 201 17.64 0.89 1.82
N ASN A 202 18.90 0.60 2.20
CA ASN A 202 19.31 -0.75 2.59
C ASN A 202 18.61 -1.21 3.87
N LEU A 203 18.44 -0.33 4.87
CA LEU A 203 17.67 -0.68 6.06
C LEU A 203 16.20 -0.99 5.73
N VAL A 204 15.57 -0.22 4.83
CA VAL A 204 14.22 -0.53 4.35
C VAL A 204 14.19 -1.88 3.65
N PHE A 205 15.16 -2.16 2.80
CA PHE A 205 15.30 -3.47 2.13
C PHE A 205 15.39 -4.62 3.13
N GLU A 206 16.26 -4.52 4.13
CA GLU A 206 16.42 -5.54 5.18
C GLU A 206 15.13 -5.75 5.98
N ASN A 207 14.44 -4.67 6.33
CA ASN A 207 13.16 -4.77 7.05
C ASN A 207 12.06 -5.41 6.20
N VAL A 208 11.94 -5.04 4.92
CA VAL A 208 11.00 -5.68 4.00
C VAL A 208 11.33 -7.17 3.88
N TRP A 209 12.61 -7.53 3.76
CA TRP A 209 13.05 -8.92 3.68
C TRP A 209 12.72 -9.72 4.95
N ALA A 210 12.94 -9.14 6.13
CA ALA A 210 12.63 -9.75 7.41
C ALA A 210 11.11 -9.93 7.62
N GLU A 211 10.31 -8.93 7.24
CA GLU A 211 8.85 -8.95 7.38
C GLU A 211 8.13 -9.87 6.36
N ASN A 212 8.78 -10.20 5.25
CA ASN A 212 8.21 -11.03 4.18
C ASN A 212 7.88 -12.48 4.56
N LYS A 213 8.30 -12.96 5.74
CA LYS A 213 7.96 -14.30 6.22
C LYS A 213 6.48 -14.48 6.61
N ASP A 214 5.74 -13.39 6.83
CA ASP A 214 4.35 -13.42 7.31
C ASP A 214 3.32 -12.72 6.38
N GLY A 215 3.69 -12.36 5.15
CA GLY A 215 2.78 -11.71 4.19
C GLY A 215 2.36 -10.28 4.57
N LYS A 216 3.33 -9.44 4.98
CA LYS A 216 3.08 -8.11 5.58
C LYS A 216 3.45 -6.94 4.66
N SER A 217 3.05 -5.73 5.07
CA SER A 217 2.95 -4.50 4.28
C SER A 217 4.26 -3.74 4.08
N LEU A 218 4.53 -3.25 2.85
CA LEU A 218 5.59 -2.27 2.57
C LEU A 218 5.54 -1.04 3.48
N TYR A 219 4.33 -0.58 3.83
CA TYR A 219 4.16 0.57 4.72
C TYR A 219 4.65 0.26 6.14
N ALA A 220 4.50 -0.98 6.61
CA ALA A 220 4.95 -1.39 7.93
C ALA A 220 6.48 -1.47 7.98
N ALA A 221 7.10 -2.14 7.01
CA ALA A 221 8.55 -2.23 6.89
C ALA A 221 9.20 -0.84 6.77
N LEU A 222 8.60 0.06 5.96
CA LEU A 222 9.02 1.45 5.85
C LEU A 222 8.99 2.15 7.20
N VAL A 223 7.85 2.11 7.89
CA VAL A 223 7.65 2.75 9.20
C VAL A 223 8.61 2.20 10.25
N LEU A 224 8.83 0.89 10.28
CA LEU A 224 9.77 0.28 11.22
C LEU A 224 11.21 0.72 10.95
N GLY A 225 11.64 0.73 9.68
CA GLY A 225 12.95 1.25 9.31
C GLY A 225 13.13 2.69 9.77
N MET A 226 12.15 3.54 9.49
CA MET A 226 12.21 4.95 9.86
C MET A 226 12.14 5.18 11.37
N LEU A 227 11.29 4.47 12.11
CA LEU A 227 11.24 4.58 13.57
C LEU A 227 12.53 4.11 14.24
N LYS A 228 13.22 3.12 13.66
CA LYS A 228 14.51 2.66 14.15
C LYS A 228 15.57 3.74 13.97
N GLU A 229 15.66 4.33 12.78
CA GLU A 229 16.55 5.46 12.49
C GLU A 229 16.32 6.65 13.43
N MET A 230 15.06 7.00 13.67
CA MET A 230 14.68 8.09 14.57
C MET A 230 15.14 7.92 16.02
N ASN A 231 15.20 6.67 16.51
CA ASN A 231 15.62 6.40 17.88
C ASN A 231 17.16 6.35 18.01
N GLU A 232 17.85 6.03 16.92
CA GLU A 232 19.31 5.88 16.89
C GLU A 232 20.01 7.21 16.58
N HIS A 233 19.35 8.15 15.92
CA HIS A 233 19.92 9.44 15.54
C HIS A 233 19.03 10.63 15.94
N THR A 234 19.30 11.21 17.11
CA THR A 234 18.57 12.36 17.70
C THR A 234 18.68 13.67 16.89
N GLU A 235 19.65 13.75 15.97
CA GLU A 235 19.99 14.96 15.21
C GLU A 235 19.43 14.98 13.78
N TYR A 236 18.72 13.95 13.31
CA TYR A 236 18.01 14.07 12.03
C TYR A 236 16.92 15.12 12.16
N GLU A 237 17.16 16.29 11.59
CA GLU A 237 16.11 17.19 11.16
C GLU A 237 15.35 16.48 10.03
N LEU A 238 14.43 15.57 10.37
CA LEU A 238 13.55 14.81 9.45
C LEU A 238 12.62 15.70 8.62
N SER A 239 12.80 17.03 8.67
CA SER A 239 12.26 17.93 7.67
C SER A 239 12.84 17.52 6.32
N ASP A 240 11.95 17.10 5.41
CA ASP A 240 12.20 16.94 3.98
C ASP A 240 12.66 15.56 3.48
N ILE A 241 12.49 14.47 4.25
CA ILE A 241 12.60 13.13 3.67
C ILE A 241 11.46 12.90 2.66
N GLN A 242 11.81 12.68 1.40
CA GLN A 242 10.86 12.36 0.35
C GLN A 242 10.78 10.84 0.17
N VAL A 243 9.58 10.29 0.33
CA VAL A 243 9.28 8.91 -0.02
C VAL A 243 8.69 8.87 -1.42
N VAL A 244 9.32 8.10 -2.29
CA VAL A 244 8.81 7.77 -3.62
C VAL A 244 8.23 6.36 -3.56
N ARG A 245 6.96 6.22 -3.92
CA ARG A 245 6.27 4.92 -4.01
C ARG A 245 5.90 4.63 -5.45
N LEU A 246 6.10 3.40 -5.86
CA LEU A 246 5.68 2.87 -7.16
C LEU A 246 4.59 1.84 -6.91
N GLU A 247 3.34 2.13 -7.26
CA GLU A 247 2.21 1.20 -7.13
C GLU A 247 1.51 1.08 -8.49
N LYS A 248 1.36 -0.14 -9.02
CA LYS A 248 0.68 -0.38 -10.32
C LYS A 248 1.23 0.52 -11.43
N GLU A 249 2.56 0.52 -11.60
CA GLU A 249 3.31 1.34 -12.57
C GLU A 249 3.24 2.87 -12.35
N ARG A 250 2.61 3.36 -11.27
CA ARG A 250 2.46 4.79 -11.00
C ARG A 250 3.32 5.25 -9.84
N TYR A 251 4.01 6.36 -10.05
CA TYR A 251 4.79 7.03 -9.03
C TYR A 251 3.90 7.93 -8.17
N SER A 252 4.13 7.93 -6.86
CA SER A 252 3.58 8.91 -5.93
C SER A 252 4.67 9.39 -4.99
N PHE A 253 4.64 10.68 -4.68
CA PHE A 253 5.65 11.36 -3.89
C PHE A 253 4.99 11.85 -2.60
N SER A 254 5.66 11.66 -1.47
CA SER A 254 5.18 12.16 -0.18
C SER A 254 6.35 12.63 0.65
N ILE A 255 6.16 13.72 1.38
CA ILE A 255 7.15 14.21 2.33
C ILE A 255 6.77 13.67 3.70
N LEU A 256 7.74 13.05 4.38
CA LEU A 256 7.56 12.58 5.74
C LEU A 256 7.77 13.73 6.69
N SER A 257 6.67 14.38 7.06
CA SER A 257 6.71 15.44 8.06
C SER A 257 6.94 14.88 9.48
N ARG A 258 7.52 15.70 10.36
CA ARG A 258 7.60 15.39 11.80
C ARG A 258 6.21 15.09 12.40
N LYS A 259 5.18 15.78 11.93
CA LYS A 259 3.78 15.55 12.30
C LYS A 259 3.33 14.12 11.97
N PHE A 260 3.60 13.64 10.75
CA PHE A 260 3.28 12.26 10.37
C PHE A 260 3.94 11.25 11.31
N LEU A 261 5.23 11.42 11.60
CA LEU A 261 5.97 10.51 12.48
C LEU A 261 5.42 10.53 13.91
N ASN A 262 5.04 11.70 14.43
CA ASN A 262 4.38 11.82 15.73
C ASN A 262 3.03 11.07 15.77
N ILE A 263 2.23 11.16 14.71
CA ILE A 263 0.98 10.39 14.58
C ILE A 263 1.28 8.91 14.63
N ILE A 264 2.24 8.42 13.86
CA ILE A 264 2.62 7.00 13.86
C ILE A 264 3.07 6.53 15.25
N LYS A 265 3.87 7.35 15.95
CA LYS A 265 4.33 7.06 17.31
C LYS A 265 3.17 6.97 18.30
N LYS A 266 2.24 7.94 18.27
CA LYS A 266 1.05 7.97 19.14
C LYS A 266 0.07 6.83 18.85
N CYS A 267 -0.07 6.46 17.57
CA CYS A 267 -1.04 5.48 17.10
C CYS A 267 -0.47 4.06 16.94
N ARG A 268 0.74 3.77 17.43
CA ARG A 268 1.43 2.49 17.18
C ARG A 268 0.57 1.27 17.51
N THR A 269 -0.04 1.24 18.69
CA THR A 269 -0.90 0.13 19.14
C THR A 269 -2.19 0.03 18.33
N ASP A 270 -2.76 1.18 17.96
CA ASP A 270 -3.98 1.29 17.17
C ASP A 270 -3.75 0.80 15.73
N LEU A 271 -2.61 1.15 15.14
CA LEU A 271 -2.18 0.68 13.83
C LEU A 271 -1.93 -0.84 13.83
N GLU A 272 -1.30 -1.39 14.86
CA GLU A 272 -1.14 -2.85 14.99
C GLU A 272 -2.49 -3.57 15.14
N TYR A 273 -3.44 -2.98 15.86
CA TYR A 273 -4.78 -3.55 16.03
C TYR A 273 -5.52 -3.71 14.69
N ILE A 274 -5.43 -2.72 13.80
CA ILE A 274 -6.10 -2.77 12.49
C ILE A 274 -5.35 -3.59 11.42
N ARG A 275 -4.17 -4.14 11.76
CA ARG A 275 -3.23 -4.69 10.77
C ARG A 275 -3.78 -5.86 9.95
N LYS A 276 -4.56 -6.74 10.58
CA LYS A 276 -5.16 -7.92 9.92
C LYS A 276 -6.54 -7.64 9.33
N SER A 277 -7.08 -6.44 9.55
CA SER A 277 -8.40 -6.07 9.06
C SER A 277 -8.37 -5.69 7.59
N SER A 278 -9.38 -6.12 6.84
CA SER A 278 -9.48 -5.84 5.41
C SER A 278 -10.93 -5.81 4.92
N PHE A 279 -11.14 -5.31 3.71
CA PHE A 279 -12.41 -5.44 3.00
C PHE A 279 -12.17 -5.85 1.56
N LYS A 280 -13.16 -6.46 0.93
CA LYS A 280 -13.11 -6.85 -0.47
C LYS A 280 -13.94 -5.90 -1.32
N GLU A 281 -13.39 -5.49 -2.45
CA GLU A 281 -14.09 -4.69 -3.46
C GLU A 281 -13.79 -5.26 -4.84
N GLY A 282 -14.81 -5.82 -5.49
CA GLY A 282 -14.62 -6.62 -6.69
C GLY A 282 -13.78 -7.87 -6.42
N ARG A 283 -12.62 -7.97 -7.07
CA ARG A 283 -11.68 -9.09 -6.89
C ARG A 283 -10.53 -8.77 -5.93
N ASP A 284 -10.38 -7.50 -5.55
CA ASP A 284 -9.24 -7.01 -4.78
C ASP A 284 -9.55 -6.98 -3.29
N ILE A 285 -8.53 -7.26 -2.47
CA ILE A 285 -8.58 -7.17 -1.01
C ILE A 285 -7.78 -5.94 -0.58
N TYR A 286 -8.43 -5.08 0.20
CA TYR A 286 -7.87 -3.84 0.72
C TYR A 286 -7.64 -3.98 2.21
N TYR A 287 -6.38 -3.95 2.63
CA TYR A 287 -5.98 -4.00 4.04
C TYR A 287 -6.11 -2.63 4.67
N LEU A 288 -6.79 -2.53 5.82
CA LEU A 288 -7.10 -1.26 6.46
C LEU A 288 -5.85 -0.52 6.95
N TYR A 289 -4.82 -1.26 7.37
CA TYR A 289 -3.52 -0.67 7.69
C TYR A 289 -2.94 0.08 6.50
N ASN A 290 -2.91 -0.54 5.31
CA ASN A 290 -2.35 0.09 4.11
C ASN A 290 -3.16 1.32 3.72
N GLU A 291 -4.50 1.20 3.72
CA GLU A 291 -5.40 2.30 3.37
C GLU A 291 -5.30 3.48 4.35
N THR A 292 -5.09 3.20 5.64
CA THR A 292 -4.88 4.22 6.68
C THR A 292 -3.52 4.88 6.50
N MET A 293 -2.44 4.10 6.40
CA MET A 293 -1.08 4.60 6.27
C MET A 293 -0.89 5.45 5.02
N LYS A 294 -1.44 5.02 3.89
CA LYS A 294 -1.39 5.76 2.63
C LYS A 294 -1.95 7.17 2.76
N ARG A 295 -3.15 7.30 3.37
CA ARG A 295 -3.81 8.59 3.60
C ARG A 295 -3.04 9.46 4.58
N LEU A 296 -2.58 8.89 5.70
CA LEU A 296 -1.78 9.62 6.67
C LEU A 296 -0.47 10.17 6.06
N MET A 297 0.22 9.38 5.24
CA MET A 297 1.42 9.81 4.52
C MET A 297 1.14 10.91 3.49
N GLN A 298 -0.07 10.96 2.94
CA GLN A 298 -0.51 11.99 2.01
C GLN A 298 -1.03 13.25 2.73
N GLY A 299 -1.07 13.26 4.06
CA GLY A 299 -1.65 14.36 4.83
C GLY A 299 -3.17 14.44 4.71
N GLU A 300 -3.82 13.32 4.36
CA GLU A 300 -5.27 13.22 4.22
C GLU A 300 -5.91 12.74 5.53
N ASN A 301 -7.05 13.36 5.89
CA ASN A 301 -7.90 12.82 6.96
C ASN A 301 -8.57 11.50 6.51
N LEU A 302 -9.09 10.76 7.49
CA LEU A 302 -9.65 9.43 7.29
C LEU A 302 -11.18 9.41 7.16
N PHE A 303 -11.86 10.57 7.09
CA PHE A 303 -13.34 10.60 7.05
C PHE A 303 -13.93 9.79 5.89
N LEU A 304 -13.31 9.86 4.69
CA LEU A 304 -13.77 9.10 3.53
C LEU A 304 -13.61 7.59 3.75
N LEU A 305 -12.51 7.16 4.39
CA LEU A 305 -12.29 5.77 4.74
C LEU A 305 -13.30 5.31 5.80
N ILE A 306 -13.45 6.07 6.88
CA ILE A 306 -14.41 5.80 7.97
C ILE A 306 -15.82 5.65 7.38
N HIS A 307 -16.27 6.62 6.58
CA HIS A 307 -17.58 6.58 5.95
C HIS A 307 -17.75 5.34 5.06
N LYS A 308 -16.75 5.01 4.22
CA LYS A 308 -16.77 3.83 3.37
C LYS A 308 -16.91 2.55 4.19
N LEU A 309 -16.17 2.42 5.30
CA LEU A 309 -16.22 1.23 6.15
C LEU A 309 -17.58 1.07 6.84
N ILE A 310 -18.18 2.15 7.33
CA ILE A 310 -19.51 2.04 7.94
C ILE A 310 -20.55 1.71 6.87
N GLN A 311 -20.47 2.35 5.70
CA GLN A 311 -21.37 2.08 4.58
C GLN A 311 -21.27 0.62 4.09
N LEU A 312 -20.06 0.09 3.92
CA LEU A 312 -19.85 -1.30 3.51
C LEU A 312 -20.42 -2.28 4.53
N ARG A 313 -20.33 -1.98 5.83
CA ARG A 313 -20.93 -2.82 6.87
C ARG A 313 -22.45 -2.90 6.74
N ILE A 314 -23.11 -1.80 6.35
CA ILE A 314 -24.56 -1.73 6.13
C ILE A 314 -24.97 -2.44 4.83
N SER A 315 -24.25 -2.17 3.73
CA SER A 315 -24.69 -2.60 2.39
C SER A 315 -24.11 -3.93 1.92
N ASN A 316 -22.96 -4.36 2.46
CA ASN A 316 -22.20 -5.50 1.95
C ASN A 316 -21.32 -6.14 3.04
N SER A 317 -21.95 -6.60 4.13
CA SER A 317 -21.27 -7.15 5.31
C SER A 317 -20.41 -8.39 5.03
N GLU A 318 -20.75 -9.19 4.01
CA GLU A 318 -20.03 -10.43 3.64
C GLU A 318 -18.60 -10.16 3.15
N ASN A 319 -18.38 -8.97 2.58
CA ASN A 319 -17.07 -8.54 2.07
C ASN A 319 -16.28 -7.72 3.12
N CYS A 320 -16.75 -7.66 4.36
CA CYS A 320 -16.12 -6.94 5.46
C CYS A 320 -15.38 -7.90 6.39
N TYR A 321 -14.04 -7.88 6.35
CA TYR A 321 -13.17 -8.64 7.27
C TYR A 321 -12.63 -7.73 8.38
N TYR A 322 -13.52 -6.99 9.03
CA TYR A 322 -13.23 -6.10 10.16
C TYR A 322 -14.44 -5.98 11.09
N LYS A 323 -14.20 -5.53 12.33
CA LYS A 323 -15.24 -5.28 13.34
C LYS A 323 -15.49 -3.78 13.47
N MET A 324 -16.62 -3.38 14.06
CA MET A 324 -16.85 -1.95 14.35
C MET A 324 -15.87 -1.37 15.37
N GLY A 325 -15.26 -2.21 16.22
CA GLY A 325 -14.10 -1.82 17.03
C GLY A 325 -12.93 -1.34 16.17
N THR A 326 -12.68 -1.96 15.01
CA THR A 326 -11.67 -1.52 14.05
C THR A 326 -11.99 -0.14 13.48
N VAL A 327 -13.26 0.13 13.15
CA VAL A 327 -13.70 1.46 12.69
C VAL A 327 -13.51 2.51 13.79
N SER A 328 -13.82 2.16 15.04
CA SER A 328 -13.59 3.01 16.22
C SER A 328 -12.12 3.37 16.38
N THR A 329 -11.23 2.39 16.18
CA THR A 329 -9.77 2.62 16.19
C THR A 329 -9.35 3.58 15.07
N ILE A 330 -9.90 3.47 13.87
CA ILE A 330 -9.60 4.38 12.76
C ILE A 330 -10.11 5.80 13.04
N ILE A 331 -11.28 5.94 13.68
CA ILE A 331 -11.80 7.25 14.15
C ILE A 331 -10.83 7.86 15.16
N LYS A 332 -10.33 7.07 16.13
CA LYS A 332 -9.33 7.54 17.10
C LYS A 332 -8.02 7.99 16.42
N ILE A 333 -7.55 7.24 15.42
CA ILE A 333 -6.37 7.64 14.63
C ILE A 333 -6.62 8.97 13.90
N ASN A 334 -7.83 9.17 13.37
CA ASN A 334 -8.23 10.41 12.70
C ASN A 334 -8.23 11.61 13.65
N ASP A 335 -8.75 11.46 14.87
CA ASP A 335 -8.75 12.52 15.89
C ASP A 335 -7.32 12.95 16.23
N ILE A 336 -6.44 11.98 16.48
CA ILE A 336 -5.01 12.23 16.70
C ILE A 336 -4.38 12.94 15.50
N PHE A 337 -4.70 12.50 14.28
CA PHE A 337 -4.23 13.15 13.06
C PHE A 337 -4.68 14.61 12.99
N LEU A 338 -5.98 14.89 13.13
CA LEU A 338 -6.55 16.24 13.03
C LEU A 338 -5.95 17.20 14.08
N LYS A 339 -5.68 16.69 15.28
CA LYS A 339 -5.00 17.46 16.34
C LYS A 339 -3.54 17.74 16.01
N GLU A 340 -2.77 16.73 15.60
CA GLU A 340 -1.34 16.88 15.29
C GLU A 340 -1.10 17.84 14.11
N VAL A 341 -1.98 17.82 13.11
CA VAL A 341 -1.86 18.72 11.96
C VAL A 341 -2.36 20.13 12.25
N GLY A 342 -3.12 20.33 13.35
CA GLY A 342 -3.62 21.63 13.80
C GLY A 342 -5.03 21.99 13.33
N TYR A 343 -5.79 21.03 12.79
CA TYR A 343 -7.20 21.23 12.43
C TYR A 343 -8.13 21.20 13.65
N MET A 344 -7.69 20.61 14.76
CA MET A 344 -8.42 20.53 16.02
C MET A 344 -7.49 20.85 17.19
N GLN A 345 -8.06 21.41 18.26
CA GLN A 345 -7.33 21.67 19.50
C GLN A 345 -7.43 20.47 20.45
N ASP A 346 -6.37 20.25 21.23
CA ASP A 346 -6.42 19.32 22.35
C ASP A 346 -7.14 19.98 23.54
N GLU A 347 -8.44 19.73 23.66
CA GLU A 347 -9.20 20.16 24.82
C GLU A 347 -9.08 19.11 25.93
N LYS A 348 -8.45 19.49 27.06
CA LYS A 348 -8.47 18.66 28.26
C LYS A 348 -9.90 18.61 28.80
N LYS A 349 -10.57 17.48 28.60
CA LYS A 349 -11.90 17.22 29.13
C LYS A 349 -11.85 16.10 30.17
N GLU A 350 -12.80 16.15 31.09
CA GLU A 350 -12.99 15.16 32.15
C GLU A 350 -13.27 13.75 31.60
N TYR A 351 -13.80 13.67 30.38
CA TYR A 351 -14.07 12.41 29.66
C TYR A 351 -13.71 12.53 28.18
N ASN A 352 -13.52 11.38 27.51
CA ASN A 352 -13.28 11.31 26.07
C ASN A 352 -14.61 11.46 25.28
N PRO A 353 -14.81 12.53 24.49
CA PRO A 353 -16.08 12.76 23.78
C PRO A 353 -16.41 11.70 22.72
N LEU A 354 -15.42 11.18 22.00
CA LEU A 354 -15.61 10.13 20.98
C LEU A 354 -16.15 8.86 21.62
N GLU A 355 -15.56 8.52 22.76
CA GLU A 355 -15.92 7.37 23.54
C GLU A 355 -17.36 7.48 24.08
N ARG A 356 -17.71 8.66 24.62
CA ARG A 356 -19.07 8.95 25.06
C ARG A 356 -20.08 8.86 23.91
N ALA A 357 -19.76 9.41 22.74
CA ALA A 357 -20.63 9.32 21.55
C ALA A 357 -20.88 7.85 21.15
N ARG A 358 -19.83 7.02 21.18
CA ARG A 358 -19.90 5.59 20.89
C ARG A 358 -20.81 4.85 21.88
N ILE A 359 -20.65 5.10 23.17
CA ILE A 359 -21.49 4.50 24.23
C ILE A 359 -22.96 4.89 24.03
N ILE A 360 -23.25 6.16 23.75
CA ILE A 360 -24.62 6.62 23.49
C ILE A 360 -25.22 5.89 22.28
N GLY A 361 -24.44 5.72 21.21
CA GLY A 361 -24.86 4.95 20.03
C GLY A 361 -25.21 3.49 20.37
N HIS A 362 -24.39 2.85 21.20
CA HIS A 362 -24.64 1.49 21.69
C HIS A 362 -25.92 1.40 22.53
N HIS A 363 -26.12 2.31 23.49
CA HIS A 363 -27.35 2.34 24.30
C HIS A 363 -28.60 2.55 23.43
N LEU A 364 -28.50 3.34 22.36
CA LEU A 364 -29.60 3.45 21.39
C LEU A 364 -29.86 2.11 20.71
N GLN A 365 -28.81 1.40 20.28
CA GLN A 365 -28.95 0.09 19.67
C GLN A 365 -29.58 -0.95 20.62
N GLU A 366 -29.19 -0.97 21.90
CA GLU A 366 -29.85 -1.80 22.93
C GLU A 366 -31.34 -1.47 23.07
N ALA A 367 -31.70 -0.18 23.07
CA ALA A 367 -33.09 0.26 23.15
C ALA A 367 -33.95 -0.17 21.93
N TYR A 368 -33.30 -0.43 20.79
CA TYR A 368 -33.95 -0.99 19.60
C TYR A 368 -34.02 -2.52 19.59
N GLY A 369 -33.69 -3.18 20.70
CA GLY A 369 -33.78 -4.64 20.87
C GLY A 369 -32.46 -5.40 20.71
N GLY A 370 -31.31 -4.70 20.65
CA GLY A 370 -29.98 -5.32 20.56
C GLY A 370 -29.71 -6.06 19.24
N PHE A 371 -28.58 -6.78 19.17
CA PHE A 371 -28.30 -7.75 18.11
C PHE A 371 -28.53 -9.17 18.68
N GLU A 372 -29.51 -9.92 18.15
CA GLU A 372 -29.43 -11.38 18.21
C GLU A 372 -28.29 -11.83 17.31
N GLU A 373 -27.47 -12.81 17.73
CA GLU A 373 -26.38 -13.35 16.90
C GLU A 373 -26.89 -13.69 15.49
N GLY A 374 -26.39 -12.95 14.49
CA GLY A 374 -26.72 -13.16 13.08
C GLY A 374 -27.95 -12.43 12.53
N LYS A 375 -28.69 -11.62 13.31
CA LYS A 375 -29.81 -10.80 12.80
C LYS A 375 -29.53 -9.30 12.91
N TYR A 376 -29.25 -8.68 11.76
CA TYR A 376 -29.11 -7.23 11.64
C TYR A 376 -30.46 -6.52 11.85
N ASN A 377 -30.49 -5.48 12.68
CA ASN A 377 -31.67 -4.66 12.87
C ASN A 377 -31.82 -3.69 11.68
N LYS A 378 -32.57 -4.10 10.66
CA LYS A 378 -32.81 -3.31 9.43
C LYS A 378 -33.33 -1.88 9.69
N LYS A 379 -33.99 -1.63 10.83
CA LYS A 379 -34.40 -0.26 11.21
C LYS A 379 -33.19 0.60 11.57
N LEU A 380 -32.25 0.06 12.35
CA LEU A 380 -31.01 0.75 12.69
C LEU A 380 -30.14 0.98 11.45
N ASP A 381 -30.10 0.05 10.50
CA ASP A 381 -29.38 0.24 9.23
C ASP A 381 -29.94 1.43 8.43
N GLY A 382 -31.27 1.55 8.35
CA GLY A 382 -31.92 2.68 7.69
C GLY A 382 -31.65 4.02 8.39
N ILE A 383 -31.62 4.03 9.72
CA ILE A 383 -31.27 5.22 10.52
C ILE A 383 -29.79 5.59 10.30
N ALA A 384 -28.89 4.60 10.39
CA ALA A 384 -27.46 4.76 10.17
C ALA A 384 -27.18 5.33 8.77
N TYR A 385 -27.85 4.82 7.74
CA TYR A 385 -27.68 5.29 6.37
C TYR A 385 -28.05 6.78 6.23
N ARG A 386 -29.16 7.23 6.82
CA ARG A 386 -29.53 8.66 6.83
C ARG A 386 -28.50 9.51 7.56
N MET A 387 -28.07 9.07 8.74
CA MET A 387 -27.03 9.76 9.53
C MET A 387 -25.69 9.84 8.78
N LEU A 388 -25.27 8.76 8.11
CA LEU A 388 -24.04 8.73 7.32
C LEU A 388 -24.08 9.69 6.14
N ASN A 389 -25.21 9.77 5.44
CA ASN A 389 -25.39 10.72 4.34
C ASN A 389 -25.31 12.16 4.84
N ALA A 390 -25.95 12.46 5.98
CA ALA A 390 -25.87 13.76 6.62
C ALA A 390 -24.42 14.12 7.01
N LEU A 391 -23.67 13.19 7.59
CA LEU A 391 -22.25 13.39 7.93
C LEU A 391 -21.38 13.58 6.70
N LYS A 392 -21.64 12.86 5.60
CA LYS A 392 -20.89 13.00 4.34
C LYS A 392 -21.04 14.41 3.76
N THR A 393 -22.24 14.97 3.80
CA THR A 393 -22.57 16.30 3.27
C THR A 393 -22.44 17.43 4.31
N ASN A 394 -21.92 17.14 5.51
CA ASN A 394 -21.83 18.08 6.64
C ASN A 394 -23.18 18.73 7.03
N ASN A 395 -24.30 18.06 6.76
CA ASN A 395 -25.63 18.54 7.11
C ASN A 395 -25.98 18.20 8.57
N LYS A 396 -25.59 19.08 9.51
CA LYS A 396 -25.82 18.90 10.95
C LYS A 396 -27.30 18.82 11.30
N THR A 397 -28.14 19.63 10.65
CA THR A 397 -29.60 19.63 10.87
C THR A 397 -30.19 18.26 10.56
N ALA A 398 -29.90 17.69 9.38
CA ALA A 398 -30.39 16.37 9.00
C ALA A 398 -29.87 15.24 9.90
N PHE A 399 -28.64 15.37 10.42
CA PHE A 399 -28.11 14.44 11.41
C PHE A 399 -28.89 14.54 12.74
N MET A 400 -29.07 15.76 13.26
CA MET A 400 -29.81 16.00 14.50
C MET A 400 -31.27 15.56 14.39
N ASP A 401 -31.94 15.83 13.27
CA ASP A 401 -33.30 15.36 13.02
C ASP A 401 -33.37 13.82 13.05
N SER A 402 -32.40 13.15 12.44
CA SER A 402 -32.31 11.68 12.47
C SER A 402 -32.06 11.16 13.89
N LEU A 403 -31.20 11.84 14.67
CA LEU A 403 -30.87 11.50 16.05
C LEU A 403 -32.07 11.65 16.98
N ILE A 404 -32.77 12.79 16.90
CA ILE A 404 -33.95 13.10 17.71
C ILE A 404 -35.06 12.10 17.43
N ASN A 405 -35.39 11.88 16.16
CA ASN A 405 -36.43 10.93 15.76
C ASN A 405 -36.12 9.50 16.23
N ALA A 406 -34.85 9.08 16.16
CA ALA A 406 -34.43 7.76 16.60
C ALA A 406 -34.61 7.58 18.12
N HIS A 407 -34.26 8.58 18.93
CA HIS A 407 -34.41 8.54 20.39
C HIS A 407 -35.87 8.65 20.82
N MET A 408 -36.67 9.51 20.17
CA MET A 408 -38.10 9.65 20.44
C MET A 408 -38.87 8.35 20.19
N TYR A 409 -38.54 7.62 19.11
CA TYR A 409 -39.18 6.35 18.79
C TYR A 409 -39.03 5.28 19.89
N VAL A 410 -37.88 5.24 20.56
CA VAL A 410 -37.63 4.35 21.72
C VAL A 410 -37.85 5.02 23.08
N GLN A 411 -38.41 6.23 23.10
CA GLN A 411 -38.70 7.00 24.31
C GLN A 411 -37.46 7.16 25.23
N LYS A 412 -36.28 7.37 24.64
CA LYS A 412 -35.03 7.63 25.37
C LYS A 412 -34.66 9.12 25.34
N PRO A 413 -33.97 9.64 26.36
CA PRO A 413 -33.54 11.04 26.38
C PRO A 413 -32.59 11.35 25.23
N ILE A 414 -32.74 12.52 24.63
CA ILE A 414 -31.86 12.99 23.54
C ILE A 414 -30.51 13.39 24.15
N PRO A 415 -29.38 12.88 23.63
CA PRO A 415 -28.06 13.18 24.17
C PRO A 415 -27.67 14.64 23.90
N SER A 416 -27.31 15.39 24.97
CA SER A 416 -26.85 16.79 24.85
C SER A 416 -25.48 16.91 24.18
N LEU A 417 -24.70 15.82 24.14
CA LEU A 417 -23.33 15.81 23.64
C LEU A 417 -23.17 16.49 22.28
N PHE A 418 -24.09 16.29 21.34
CA PHE A 418 -23.99 16.86 20.00
C PHE A 418 -24.27 18.35 19.94
N SER A 419 -25.14 18.85 20.83
CA SER A 419 -25.48 20.28 20.92
C SER A 419 -24.25 21.12 21.27
N ASP A 420 -23.39 20.60 22.15
CA ASP A 420 -22.17 21.28 22.61
C ASP A 420 -21.15 21.54 21.48
N TYR A 421 -21.23 20.78 20.38
CA TYR A 421 -20.28 20.87 19.25
C TYR A 421 -20.93 21.32 17.93
N LEU A 422 -22.14 21.89 17.97
CA LEU A 422 -22.82 22.39 16.77
C LEU A 422 -22.03 23.45 16.00
N ASN A 423 -21.11 24.16 16.65
CA ASN A 423 -20.25 25.16 16.01
C ASN A 423 -18.86 24.61 15.60
N GLN A 424 -18.55 23.35 15.92
CA GLN A 424 -17.27 22.72 15.61
C GLN A 424 -17.46 21.61 14.56
N ASP A 425 -17.37 21.96 13.28
CA ASP A 425 -17.70 21.06 12.15
C ASP A 425 -16.97 19.71 12.20
N LEU A 426 -15.65 19.73 12.37
CA LEU A 426 -14.82 18.52 12.37
C LEU A 426 -15.11 17.65 13.59
N VAL A 427 -15.20 18.25 14.78
CA VAL A 427 -15.50 17.53 16.02
C VAL A 427 -16.88 16.91 15.97
N PHE A 428 -17.89 17.66 15.53
CA PHE A 428 -19.24 17.14 15.33
C PHE A 428 -19.25 15.93 14.40
N LYS A 429 -18.47 16.00 13.31
CA LYS A 429 -18.37 14.91 12.34
C LYS A 429 -17.72 13.66 12.93
N GLU A 430 -16.65 13.79 13.72
CA GLU A 430 -16.04 12.65 14.41
C GLU A 430 -16.96 12.02 15.45
N LEU A 431 -17.64 12.84 16.24
CA LEU A 431 -18.65 12.39 17.20
C LEU A 431 -19.79 11.65 16.49
N GLY A 432 -20.25 12.16 15.36
CA GLY A 432 -21.29 11.54 14.56
C GLY A 432 -20.88 10.17 14.04
N TYR A 433 -19.67 10.05 13.49
CA TYR A 433 -19.15 8.74 13.05
C TYR A 433 -18.93 7.78 14.22
N ALA A 434 -18.44 8.25 15.38
CA ALA A 434 -18.27 7.44 16.58
C ALA A 434 -19.62 6.91 17.10
N PHE A 435 -20.65 7.75 17.10
CA PHE A 435 -22.01 7.37 17.47
C PHE A 435 -22.61 6.32 16.54
N VAL A 436 -22.56 6.54 15.22
CA VAL A 436 -23.07 5.55 14.26
C VAL A 436 -22.28 4.24 14.36
N THR A 437 -20.97 4.33 14.64
CA THR A 437 -20.13 3.15 14.86
C THR A 437 -20.56 2.37 16.11
N GLY A 438 -20.90 3.05 17.20
CA GLY A 438 -21.45 2.44 18.41
C GLY A 438 -22.82 1.80 18.17
N MET A 439 -23.68 2.48 17.40
CA MET A 439 -25.01 2.00 17.03
C MET A 439 -25.00 0.73 16.16
N LEU A 440 -23.92 0.49 15.41
CA LEU A 440 -23.74 -0.69 14.56
C LEU A 440 -22.77 -1.72 15.16
N GLY A 441 -22.26 -1.48 16.37
CA GLY A 441 -21.26 -2.32 17.02
C GLY A 441 -21.86 -3.52 17.75
N GLU A 442 -21.04 -4.56 17.93
CA GLU A 442 -21.32 -5.67 18.85
C GLU A 442 -20.89 -5.30 20.28
N GLU A 443 -21.44 -5.99 21.28
CA GLU A 443 -21.27 -5.73 22.72
C GLU A 443 -19.87 -5.25 23.12
N TRP A 444 -19.83 -4.10 23.80
CA TRP A 444 -18.65 -3.67 24.52
C TRP A 444 -18.49 -4.53 25.80
N LYS A 445 -17.62 -5.55 25.77
CA LYS A 445 -17.14 -6.18 27.03
C LYS A 445 -16.05 -5.33 27.66
N ASN A 446 -16.44 -4.47 28.60
CA ASN A 446 -15.50 -3.61 29.30
C ASN A 446 -14.79 -4.48 30.32
N LYS A 447 -13.50 -4.79 30.10
CA LYS A 447 -12.72 -5.64 31.02
C LYS A 447 -12.58 -5.03 32.42
N ASP A 448 -12.91 -3.75 32.59
CA ASP A 448 -12.77 -3.06 33.87
C ASP A 448 -14.00 -3.15 34.80
N ASN A 449 -15.13 -3.71 34.35
CA ASN A 449 -16.32 -3.90 35.20
C ASN A 449 -16.41 -5.28 35.88
N GLN A 450 -15.51 -6.23 35.58
CA GLN A 450 -15.48 -7.51 36.27
C GLN A 450 -14.84 -7.45 37.67
N SER A 451 -14.05 -6.42 37.98
CA SER A 451 -13.35 -6.30 39.26
C SER A 451 -14.17 -5.68 40.40
N LYS A 452 -15.36 -5.13 40.12
CA LYS A 452 -16.25 -4.54 41.15
C LYS A 452 -17.35 -5.47 41.64
N ASN A 453 -17.79 -6.45 40.83
CA ASN A 453 -18.88 -7.37 41.23
C ASN A 453 -18.40 -8.61 42.02
N GLU A 454 -17.09 -8.83 42.17
CA GLU A 454 -16.55 -9.95 42.97
C GLU A 454 -16.22 -9.58 44.43
N LYS A 455 -16.42 -8.33 44.86
CA LYS A 455 -16.11 -7.87 46.23
C LYS A 455 -17.31 -7.52 47.12
N GLU A 456 -18.54 -7.60 46.63
CA GLU A 456 -19.76 -7.43 47.44
C GLU A 456 -20.52 -8.75 47.69
N GLY A 457 -19.90 -9.88 47.36
CA GLY A 457 -20.45 -11.22 47.61
C GLY A 457 -19.47 -12.10 48.39
N ARG A 458 -19.04 -11.66 49.57
CA ARG A 458 -18.45 -12.54 50.60
C ARG A 458 -18.64 -11.99 52.00
#